data_AF-A0A5C6A2Y8-F1
#
_entry.id   AF-A0A5C6A2Y8-F1
#
_cell.length_a   1.000
_cell.length_b   1.000
_cell.length_c   1.000
_cell.angle_alpha   90.00
_cell.angle_beta   90.00
_cell.angle_gamma   90.00
#
_symmetry.space_group_name_H-M   'P 1'
#
loop_
_entity.id
_entity.type
_entity.pdbx_description
1 polymer ?
#
loop_
_entity_poly.entity_id
_entity_poly.type
_entity_poly.pdbx_seq_one_letter_code
_entity_poly.pdbx_strand_id
1 'polypeptide(L)'
;MLILLYNAVGVPVVDEVTSPMRSNSCGAVTSSTTESINQPILTTMQRFILSSALCFLLANWLAASDYCVVIQQSVYDDPDWRLVADELVSKHDGNLLFYSTTPDELRSDLQQFHPRYTCFVTPHQKAGRQFVATVHQLTRRYDDDPYTDTFWGILTGYDAANALAIARHREPLTIHKVASGTEVALEMCEQAVLYDELVANKLVRKDENAEIKKLPCPTDTTKALVESLNDFQPDLFVTSGHATERNWQIGFTYRNGFFKSSQGQMFGEDTQRRRIEIDSQNPKVYLPIGNCLMGHIDGPDAMALAWMNDVGVKQMIGYTVPTWFGYGGWGVLDYFVEQPGRYTLTEAFFANHQALLHALETQSGDQRGLSFDRDVVAFYGDPKWSARMAEMEKRYEQSLTYKDGVYTFRVSPNHGADSFRPVNVNGAQRGWRPIVHWLPERIKDVEIIQGAEFQPVIADDFLLLPNPRECDEDTDYVVVFKATPR
;
A
#
# COMPACT_ATOMS: atom_id res chain seq x y z
N MET A 1 3.55 20.91 22.41
CA MET A 1 2.47 21.62 23.12
C MET A 1 1.99 20.71 24.25
N LEU A 2 1.68 21.23 25.45
CA LEU A 2 1.45 20.40 26.65
C LEU A 2 0.19 19.52 26.54
N ILE A 3 0.28 18.30 27.08
CA ILE A 3 -0.88 17.49 27.50
C ILE A 3 -0.79 17.34 29.02
N LEU A 4 -1.89 17.62 29.72
CA LEU A 4 -2.02 17.45 31.17
C LEU A 4 -2.85 16.21 31.50
N LEU A 5 -2.40 15.48 32.52
CA LEU A 5 -3.07 14.33 33.13
C LEU A 5 -4.36 14.74 33.84
N TYR A 6 -5.39 13.89 33.80
CA TYR A 6 -6.37 13.76 34.88
C TYR A 6 -6.91 12.32 34.95
N ASN A 7 -7.15 11.81 36.17
CA ASN A 7 -7.48 10.41 36.41
C ASN A 7 -8.49 10.23 37.56
N ALA A 8 -9.38 9.25 37.41
CA ALA A 8 -10.12 8.44 38.42
C ALA A 8 -11.07 9.07 39.49
N VAL A 9 -12.36 8.66 39.43
CA VAL A 9 -13.30 8.24 40.53
C VAL A 9 -14.45 7.39 39.89
N GLY A 10 -15.07 6.33 40.47
CA GLY A 10 -14.66 5.52 41.63
C GLY A 10 -15.75 4.78 42.47
N VAL A 11 -16.49 3.78 41.93
CA VAL A 11 -17.12 2.60 42.67
C VAL A 11 -18.35 2.93 43.58
N PRO A 12 -19.48 2.13 43.71
CA PRO A 12 -19.62 0.68 44.08
C PRO A 12 -20.62 -0.16 43.22
N VAL A 13 -20.63 -1.50 43.12
CA VAL A 13 -20.54 -2.68 44.05
C VAL A 13 -21.84 -2.97 44.85
N VAL A 14 -22.46 -4.14 44.59
CA VAL A 14 -23.39 -4.90 45.46
C VAL A 14 -23.30 -6.40 45.12
N ASP A 15 -23.36 -7.27 46.14
CA ASP A 15 -23.31 -8.75 46.06
C ASP A 15 -24.75 -9.37 46.15
N GLU A 16 -25.06 -10.67 46.31
CA GLU A 16 -24.32 -11.92 46.60
C GLU A 16 -25.21 -13.17 46.22
N VAL A 17 -24.83 -14.39 46.69
CA VAL A 17 -25.67 -15.57 47.05
C VAL A 17 -25.82 -16.79 46.08
N THR A 18 -25.00 -17.82 46.39
CA THR A 18 -25.19 -19.31 46.41
C THR A 18 -25.94 -20.14 45.33
N SER A 19 -25.20 -21.06 44.65
CA SER A 19 -25.16 -22.56 44.78
C SER A 19 -26.31 -23.38 45.45
N PRO A 20 -26.42 -24.75 45.30
CA PRO A 20 -25.66 -25.71 44.46
C PRO A 20 -26.43 -26.96 43.85
N MET A 21 -25.67 -27.80 43.11
CA MET A 21 -25.64 -29.30 43.18
C MET A 21 -26.51 -30.26 42.32
N ARG A 22 -25.87 -31.41 41.97
CA ARG A 22 -26.35 -32.74 41.46
C ARG A 22 -26.56 -32.91 39.94
N SER A 23 -26.32 -34.07 39.30
CA SER A 23 -25.49 -35.27 39.63
C SER A 23 -25.55 -36.31 38.48
N ASN A 24 -24.48 -37.10 38.26
CA ASN A 24 -24.49 -38.48 37.69
C ASN A 24 -24.95 -38.65 36.20
N SER A 25 -24.55 -39.66 35.42
CA SER A 25 -23.64 -40.84 35.58
C SER A 25 -23.44 -41.60 34.25
N CYS A 26 -22.31 -42.33 34.10
CA CYS A 26 -22.10 -43.66 33.43
C CYS A 26 -22.67 -43.95 32.01
N GLY A 27 -22.05 -44.72 31.10
CA GLY A 27 -20.81 -45.54 31.09
C GLY A 27 -20.44 -45.93 29.64
N ALA A 28 -19.18 -46.30 29.35
CA ALA A 28 -18.67 -47.69 29.24
C ALA A 28 -19.29 -48.53 28.08
N VAL A 29 -18.62 -48.78 26.94
CA VAL A 29 -17.49 -49.72 26.63
C VAL A 29 -17.96 -50.90 25.75
N THR A 30 -17.03 -51.44 24.93
CA THR A 30 -17.06 -52.64 24.02
C THR A 30 -17.26 -52.39 22.52
N SER A 31 -16.67 -53.16 21.58
CA SER A 31 -15.29 -53.70 21.41
C SER A 31 -15.21 -54.60 20.17
N SER A 32 -14.05 -54.63 19.48
CA SER A 32 -13.62 -55.67 18.49
C SER A 32 -14.47 -55.77 17.19
N THR A 33 -14.00 -56.31 16.05
CA THR A 33 -12.90 -57.27 15.77
C THR A 33 -12.04 -56.93 14.54
N THR A 34 -10.75 -57.25 14.68
CA THR A 34 -9.75 -57.69 13.68
C THR A 34 -10.18 -57.98 12.22
N GLU A 35 -9.34 -57.56 11.27
CA GLU A 35 -8.59 -58.51 10.42
C GLU A 35 -7.29 -57.89 9.87
N SER A 36 -6.21 -58.66 9.88
CA SER A 36 -4.91 -58.33 9.26
C SER A 36 -4.33 -59.58 8.64
N ILE A 37 -3.62 -59.47 7.50
CA ILE A 37 -2.57 -60.43 7.09
C ILE A 37 -1.80 -59.93 5.84
N ASN A 38 -0.47 -60.11 5.89
CA ASN A 38 0.53 -60.11 4.81
C ASN A 38 0.80 -58.86 3.94
N GLN A 39 1.95 -58.24 4.20
CA GLN A 39 2.90 -57.88 3.13
C GLN A 39 3.76 -59.09 2.75
N PRO A 40 4.48 -59.04 1.63
CA PRO A 40 5.95 -59.06 1.78
C PRO A 40 6.68 -57.94 1.04
N ILE A 41 7.85 -57.62 1.56
CA ILE A 41 8.80 -56.61 1.08
C ILE A 41 9.39 -57.03 -0.28
N LEU A 42 9.46 -56.11 -1.23
CA LEU A 42 10.43 -56.19 -2.33
C LEU A 42 10.88 -54.80 -2.78
N THR A 43 12.18 -54.69 -2.99
CA THR A 43 12.95 -53.45 -3.09
C THR A 43 13.22 -53.04 -4.53
N THR A 44 13.17 -51.73 -4.77
CA THR A 44 14.09 -50.98 -5.66
C THR A 44 13.89 -51.05 -7.19
N MET A 45 13.69 -49.84 -7.74
CA MET A 45 14.00 -49.35 -9.09
C MET A 45 13.12 -49.71 -10.31
N GLN A 46 12.92 -48.65 -11.12
CA GLN A 46 12.57 -48.62 -12.53
C GLN A 46 11.21 -49.21 -12.96
N ARG A 47 10.19 -48.33 -12.95
CA ARG A 47 9.31 -48.00 -14.10
C ARG A 47 8.24 -47.00 -13.66
N PHE A 48 8.28 -45.78 -14.19
CA PHE A 48 7.12 -44.92 -14.53
C PHE A 48 7.65 -43.61 -15.13
N ILE A 49 7.93 -43.65 -16.43
CA ILE A 49 7.90 -42.46 -17.29
C ILE A 49 6.56 -42.54 -18.04
N LEU A 50 5.96 -41.38 -18.36
CA LEU A 50 4.57 -41.19 -18.83
C LEU A 50 3.49 -41.38 -17.74
N SER A 51 3.15 -40.31 -17.02
CA SER A 51 1.76 -39.86 -16.72
C SER A 51 1.74 -38.61 -15.82
N SER A 52 2.16 -37.45 -16.34
CA SER A 52 2.06 -36.16 -15.62
C SER A 52 2.11 -34.93 -16.53
N ALA A 53 1.77 -35.08 -17.81
CA ALA A 53 1.84 -34.01 -18.82
C ALA A 53 0.54 -33.87 -19.63
N LEU A 54 -0.62 -33.92 -18.96
CA LEU A 54 -1.91 -33.63 -19.60
C LEU A 54 -3.01 -33.23 -18.58
N CYS A 55 -2.93 -32.03 -17.99
CA CYS A 55 -4.09 -31.33 -17.42
C CYS A 55 -3.83 -29.83 -17.13
N PHE A 56 -3.10 -29.15 -18.02
CA PHE A 56 -3.15 -27.69 -18.14
C PHE A 56 -3.66 -27.32 -19.54
N LEU A 57 -4.91 -27.72 -19.81
CA LEU A 57 -5.69 -27.06 -20.85
C LEU A 57 -6.12 -25.71 -20.30
N LEU A 58 -5.22 -24.72 -20.44
CA LEU A 58 -5.56 -23.31 -20.31
C LEU A 58 -6.70 -23.04 -21.28
N ALA A 59 -7.91 -22.87 -20.73
CA ALA A 59 -8.96 -22.16 -21.44
C ALA A 59 -8.44 -20.73 -21.60
N ASN A 60 -7.94 -20.40 -22.78
CA ASN A 60 -7.69 -19.03 -23.17
C ASN A 60 -9.05 -18.33 -23.32
N TRP A 61 -9.64 -17.95 -22.19
CA TRP A 61 -10.54 -16.83 -22.14
C TRP A 61 -9.76 -15.63 -22.67
N LEU A 62 -10.23 -15.03 -23.75
CA LEU A 62 -9.87 -13.66 -24.10
C LEU A 62 -10.47 -12.78 -23.01
N ALA A 63 -9.74 -12.66 -21.89
CA ALA A 63 -10.08 -11.71 -20.85
C ALA A 63 -10.15 -10.33 -21.49
N ALA A 64 -11.26 -9.63 -21.28
CA ALA A 64 -11.29 -8.21 -21.59
C ALA A 64 -10.17 -7.54 -20.78
N SER A 65 -9.50 -6.55 -21.39
CA SER A 65 -8.41 -5.83 -20.73
C SER A 65 -8.83 -5.34 -19.35
N ASP A 66 -7.97 -5.52 -18.36
CA ASP A 66 -8.21 -5.08 -16.99
C ASP A 66 -7.76 -3.61 -16.76
N TYR A 67 -7.26 -2.94 -17.80
CA TYR A 67 -6.65 -1.61 -17.72
C TYR A 67 -7.42 -0.57 -18.55
N CYS A 68 -7.73 0.57 -17.93
CA CYS A 68 -8.33 1.72 -18.59
C CYS A 68 -7.37 2.92 -18.57
N VAL A 69 -7.18 3.57 -19.71
CA VAL A 69 -6.64 4.93 -19.78
C VAL A 69 -7.83 5.90 -19.87
N VAL A 70 -7.83 6.92 -19.02
CA VAL A 70 -8.82 8.00 -19.02
C VAL A 70 -8.12 9.32 -19.30
N ILE A 71 -8.54 10.04 -20.34
CA ILE A 71 -7.91 11.30 -20.77
C ILE A 71 -8.98 12.31 -21.24
N GLN A 72 -8.71 13.61 -21.07
CA GLN A 72 -9.58 14.63 -21.64
C GLN A 72 -9.37 14.69 -23.15
N GLN A 73 -10.43 14.80 -23.96
CA GLN A 73 -10.31 14.88 -25.42
C GLN A 73 -9.31 15.96 -25.87
N SER A 74 -9.42 17.18 -25.31
CA SER A 74 -8.53 18.30 -25.61
C SER A 74 -7.07 18.11 -25.19
N VAL A 75 -6.77 17.11 -24.36
CA VAL A 75 -5.40 16.69 -23.99
C VAL A 75 -4.92 15.60 -24.95
N TYR A 76 -5.78 14.68 -25.36
CA TYR A 76 -5.45 13.68 -26.40
C TYR A 76 -5.30 14.30 -27.80
N ASP A 77 -5.90 15.46 -28.04
CA ASP A 77 -5.71 16.24 -29.27
C ASP A 77 -4.28 16.81 -29.39
N ASP A 78 -3.58 17.00 -28.28
CA ASP A 78 -2.15 17.33 -28.21
C ASP A 78 -1.29 16.11 -28.59
N PRO A 79 -0.43 16.19 -29.63
CA PRO A 79 0.38 15.05 -30.08
C PRO A 79 1.31 14.48 -29.00
N ASP A 80 1.86 15.30 -28.10
CA ASP A 80 2.84 14.84 -27.12
C ASP A 80 2.15 14.08 -25.97
N TRP A 81 0.96 14.53 -25.55
CA TRP A 81 0.14 13.82 -24.56
C TRP A 81 -0.57 12.59 -25.13
N ARG A 82 -0.89 12.59 -26.43
CA ARG A 82 -1.36 11.38 -27.12
C ARG A 82 -0.37 10.23 -26.99
N LEU A 83 0.93 10.48 -27.20
CA LEU A 83 1.97 9.46 -27.04
C LEU A 83 1.98 8.83 -25.64
N VAL A 84 1.66 9.59 -24.59
CA VAL A 84 1.57 9.09 -23.21
C VAL A 84 0.39 8.11 -23.07
N ALA A 85 -0.78 8.46 -23.59
CA ALA A 85 -1.96 7.60 -23.56
C ALA A 85 -1.79 6.34 -24.43
N ASP A 86 -1.30 6.50 -25.66
CA ASP A 86 -1.08 5.42 -26.62
C ASP A 86 -0.03 4.41 -26.11
N GLU A 87 1.03 4.88 -25.44
CA GLU A 87 2.02 3.98 -24.80
C GLU A 87 1.37 3.15 -23.70
N LEU A 88 0.55 3.73 -22.82
CA LEU A 88 -0.13 2.96 -21.76
C LEU A 88 -1.13 1.95 -22.32
N VAL A 89 -1.91 2.34 -23.32
CA VAL A 89 -2.81 1.45 -24.08
C VAL A 89 -2.00 0.28 -24.66
N SER A 90 -0.92 0.57 -25.40
CA SER A 90 -0.09 -0.46 -26.02
C SER A 90 0.69 -1.32 -25.01
N LYS A 91 1.06 -0.77 -23.85
CA LYS A 91 1.80 -1.45 -22.78
C LYS A 91 0.96 -2.50 -22.06
N HIS A 92 -0.30 -2.19 -21.80
CA HIS A 92 -1.20 -2.99 -20.96
C HIS A 92 -2.36 -3.63 -21.71
N ASP A 93 -2.37 -3.53 -23.05
CA ASP A 93 -3.52 -3.87 -23.91
C ASP A 93 -4.80 -3.13 -23.50
N GLY A 94 -4.65 -1.88 -23.05
CA GLY A 94 -5.66 -1.10 -22.33
C GLY A 94 -6.79 -0.55 -23.20
N ASN A 95 -7.96 -0.32 -22.60
CA ASN A 95 -9.01 0.50 -23.21
C ASN A 95 -8.70 2.00 -23.03
N LEU A 96 -9.27 2.85 -23.89
CA LEU A 96 -9.09 4.31 -23.86
C LEU A 96 -10.45 5.01 -23.84
N LEU A 97 -10.70 5.82 -22.81
CA LEU A 97 -11.92 6.59 -22.63
C LEU A 97 -11.64 8.10 -22.61
N PHE A 98 -12.54 8.87 -23.23
CA PHE A 98 -12.40 10.31 -23.42
C PHE A 98 -13.50 11.08 -22.70
N TYR A 99 -13.13 12.03 -21.83
CA TYR A 99 -14.08 12.97 -21.23
C TYR A 99 -13.91 14.39 -21.81
N SER A 100 -14.95 15.22 -21.73
CA SER A 100 -14.94 16.59 -22.22
C SER A 100 -14.52 17.60 -21.16
N THR A 101 -15.08 17.52 -19.95
CA THR A 101 -14.87 18.50 -18.87
C THR A 101 -14.33 17.87 -17.58
N THR A 102 -15.01 16.86 -17.05
CA THR A 102 -14.63 16.13 -15.82
C THR A 102 -14.67 14.61 -16.05
N PRO A 103 -13.78 13.83 -15.41
CA PRO A 103 -13.85 12.37 -15.41
C PRO A 103 -15.21 11.80 -14.95
N ASP A 104 -16.00 12.51 -14.13
CA ASP A 104 -17.34 12.07 -13.69
C ASP A 104 -18.29 11.75 -14.86
N GLU A 105 -18.07 12.35 -16.03
CA GLU A 105 -18.83 12.08 -17.26
C GLU A 105 -18.77 10.60 -17.66
N LEU A 106 -17.64 9.94 -17.38
CA LEU A 106 -17.37 8.55 -17.75
C LEU A 106 -17.86 7.52 -16.72
N ARG A 107 -18.59 7.93 -15.67
CA ARG A 107 -19.03 7.00 -14.62
C ARG A 107 -19.78 5.79 -15.20
N SER A 108 -20.70 5.99 -16.14
CA SER A 108 -21.47 4.89 -16.74
C SER A 108 -20.60 3.91 -17.54
N ASP A 109 -19.61 4.42 -18.28
CA ASP A 109 -18.70 3.60 -19.08
C ASP A 109 -17.74 2.80 -18.17
N LEU A 110 -17.24 3.44 -17.11
CA LEU A 110 -16.39 2.83 -16.10
C LEU A 110 -17.15 1.81 -15.23
N GLN A 111 -18.43 2.06 -14.93
CA GLN A 111 -19.35 1.08 -14.31
C GLN A 111 -19.55 -0.15 -15.20
N GLN A 112 -19.73 0.04 -16.51
CA GLN A 112 -19.91 -1.05 -17.47
C GLN A 112 -18.61 -1.85 -17.69
N PHE A 113 -17.46 -1.18 -17.71
CA PHE A 113 -16.16 -1.81 -17.97
C PHE A 113 -15.53 -2.42 -16.71
N HIS A 114 -15.75 -1.83 -15.54
CA HIS A 114 -15.24 -2.25 -14.22
C HIS A 114 -13.74 -2.61 -14.18
N PRO A 115 -12.85 -1.78 -14.77
CA PRO A 115 -11.43 -2.09 -14.90
C PRO A 115 -10.77 -2.33 -13.55
N ARG A 116 -9.80 -3.25 -13.50
CA ARG A 116 -8.98 -3.45 -12.31
C ARG A 116 -8.00 -2.30 -12.09
N TYR A 117 -7.56 -1.64 -13.16
CA TYR A 117 -6.63 -0.51 -13.13
C TYR A 117 -7.16 0.66 -13.96
N THR A 118 -7.09 1.89 -13.44
CA THR A 118 -7.53 3.09 -14.15
C THR A 118 -6.49 4.21 -14.09
N CYS A 119 -5.80 4.47 -15.20
CA CYS A 119 -4.78 5.51 -15.29
C CYS A 119 -5.36 6.80 -15.89
N PHE A 120 -5.43 7.85 -15.09
CA PHE A 120 -5.87 9.19 -15.48
C PHE A 120 -4.69 9.97 -16.03
N VAL A 121 -4.61 10.16 -17.36
CA VAL A 121 -3.53 10.89 -18.03
C VAL A 121 -3.90 12.36 -18.13
N THR A 122 -3.08 13.25 -17.58
CA THR A 122 -3.38 14.69 -17.57
C THR A 122 -2.11 15.56 -17.41
N PRO A 123 -2.02 16.73 -18.06
CA PRO A 123 -0.91 17.66 -17.85
C PRO A 123 -0.93 18.26 -16.44
N HIS A 124 0.24 18.64 -15.92
CA HIS A 124 0.40 19.05 -14.53
C HIS A 124 -0.47 20.26 -14.16
N GLN A 125 -0.73 21.17 -15.11
CA GLN A 125 -1.61 22.34 -14.92
C GLN A 125 -3.08 21.97 -14.68
N LYS A 126 -3.47 20.71 -14.96
CA LYS A 126 -4.80 20.13 -14.70
C LYS A 126 -4.79 19.10 -13.55
N ALA A 127 -3.61 18.67 -13.08
CA ALA A 127 -3.41 17.64 -12.05
C ALA A 127 -3.56 18.15 -10.58
N GLY A 128 -4.31 19.24 -10.36
CA GLY A 128 -4.44 19.89 -9.06
C GLY A 128 -5.36 19.16 -8.07
N ARG A 129 -5.42 19.64 -6.82
CA ARG A 129 -6.15 18.99 -5.70
C ARG A 129 -7.60 18.59 -6.00
N GLN A 130 -8.32 19.39 -6.79
CA GLN A 130 -9.72 19.10 -7.12
C GLN A 130 -9.85 17.90 -8.08
N PHE A 131 -8.89 17.74 -9.00
CA PHE A 131 -8.84 16.59 -9.89
C PHE A 131 -8.58 15.29 -9.10
N VAL A 132 -7.66 15.34 -8.14
CA VAL A 132 -7.38 14.22 -7.21
C VAL A 132 -8.63 13.84 -6.41
N ALA A 133 -9.35 14.81 -5.84
CA ALA A 133 -10.60 14.55 -5.12
C ALA A 133 -11.71 13.97 -6.04
N THR A 134 -11.82 14.47 -7.27
CA THR A 134 -12.75 13.93 -8.27
C THR A 134 -12.41 12.48 -8.64
N VAL A 135 -11.13 12.14 -8.84
CA VAL A 135 -10.70 10.75 -9.11
C VAL A 135 -11.09 9.84 -7.94
N HIS A 136 -10.72 10.20 -6.71
CA HIS A 136 -11.13 9.50 -5.48
C HIS A 136 -12.63 9.23 -5.39
N GLN A 137 -13.44 10.24 -5.70
CA GLN A 137 -14.89 10.16 -5.61
C GLN A 137 -15.49 9.36 -6.76
N LEU A 138 -14.93 9.42 -7.97
CA LEU A 138 -15.38 8.64 -9.13
C LEU A 138 -15.12 7.13 -8.94
N THR A 139 -13.97 6.76 -8.40
CA THR A 139 -13.52 5.37 -8.24
C THR A 139 -14.05 4.67 -6.98
N ARG A 140 -15.14 5.17 -6.39
CA ARG A 140 -15.89 4.55 -5.26
C ARG A 140 -17.38 4.55 -5.53
N ARG A 141 -17.72 4.35 -6.81
CA ARG A 141 -19.05 4.51 -7.42
C ARG A 141 -19.18 3.66 -8.69
N TYR A 142 -18.35 2.63 -8.89
CA TYR A 142 -18.57 1.68 -9.99
C TYR A 142 -19.61 0.62 -9.60
N ASP A 143 -19.74 0.31 -8.31
CA ASP A 143 -20.95 -0.28 -7.75
C ASP A 143 -21.54 0.49 -6.56
N ASP A 144 -22.31 -0.20 -5.71
CA ASP A 144 -23.11 0.34 -4.60
C ASP A 144 -22.36 0.30 -3.25
N ASP A 145 -21.21 -0.36 -3.18
CA ASP A 145 -20.41 -0.49 -1.96
C ASP A 145 -19.53 0.78 -1.71
N PRO A 146 -19.01 0.98 -0.48
CA PRO A 146 -18.32 2.21 -0.11
C PRO A 146 -16.84 2.24 -0.53
N TYR A 147 -16.30 1.13 -1.04
CA TYR A 147 -14.89 0.88 -1.27
C TYR A 147 -14.41 1.41 -2.62
N THR A 148 -13.10 1.37 -2.86
CA THR A 148 -12.53 1.76 -4.16
C THR A 148 -12.57 0.62 -5.15
N ASP A 149 -13.25 0.84 -6.27
CA ASP A 149 -13.56 -0.16 -7.30
C ASP A 149 -12.38 -0.46 -8.24
N THR A 150 -11.29 0.30 -8.20
CA THR A 150 -10.19 0.18 -9.18
C THR A 150 -8.87 0.71 -8.63
N PHE A 151 -7.76 0.06 -8.98
CA PHE A 151 -6.41 0.56 -8.71
C PHE A 151 -6.10 1.73 -9.65
N TRP A 152 -6.37 2.95 -9.20
CA TRP A 152 -6.14 4.13 -10.00
C TRP A 152 -4.76 4.78 -9.78
N GLY A 153 -4.31 5.52 -10.80
CA GLY A 153 -3.14 6.39 -10.73
C GLY A 153 -3.31 7.59 -11.64
N ILE A 154 -2.67 8.71 -11.31
CA ILE A 154 -2.63 9.90 -12.16
C ILE A 154 -1.28 9.93 -12.84
N LEU A 155 -1.24 9.73 -14.16
CA LEU A 155 -0.01 9.90 -14.92
C LEU A 155 0.11 11.34 -15.42
N THR A 156 1.10 12.03 -14.85
CA THR A 156 1.50 13.38 -15.21
C THR A 156 3.03 13.47 -15.15
N GLY A 157 3.59 14.65 -15.40
CA GLY A 157 5.02 14.90 -15.36
C GLY A 157 5.30 16.40 -15.43
N TYR A 158 6.57 16.80 -15.28
CA TYR A 158 6.97 18.19 -15.50
C TYR A 158 6.55 18.67 -16.89
N ASP A 159 6.70 17.81 -17.89
CA ASP A 159 6.13 17.93 -19.22
C ASP A 159 5.63 16.56 -19.73
N ALA A 160 5.14 16.52 -20.98
CA ALA A 160 4.69 15.29 -21.62
C ALA A 160 5.84 14.30 -21.87
N ALA A 161 7.08 14.75 -22.07
CA ALA A 161 8.22 13.88 -22.30
C ALA A 161 8.62 13.14 -21.01
N ASN A 162 8.57 13.81 -19.87
CA ASN A 162 8.73 13.20 -18.55
C ASN A 162 7.60 12.19 -18.25
N ALA A 163 6.33 12.55 -18.51
CA ALA A 163 5.21 11.63 -18.37
C ALA A 163 5.34 10.38 -19.28
N LEU A 164 5.78 10.57 -20.53
CA LEU A 164 6.06 9.49 -21.48
C LEU A 164 7.21 8.58 -21.03
N ALA A 165 8.25 9.15 -20.40
CA ALA A 165 9.36 8.39 -19.83
C ALA A 165 8.96 7.56 -18.59
N ILE A 166 7.87 7.93 -17.90
CA ILE A 166 7.24 7.10 -16.86
C ILE A 166 6.35 6.03 -17.51
N ALA A 167 5.51 6.38 -18.49
CA ALA A 167 4.67 5.42 -19.23
C ALA A 167 5.49 4.25 -19.82
N ARG A 168 6.61 4.58 -20.48
CA ARG A 168 7.51 3.62 -21.15
C ARG A 168 8.26 2.68 -20.23
N HIS A 169 8.40 3.00 -18.94
CA HIS A 169 9.17 2.19 -18.01
C HIS A 169 8.45 0.88 -17.71
N ARG A 170 9.08 -0.25 -18.04
CA ARG A 170 8.46 -1.59 -18.02
C ARG A 170 9.11 -2.52 -17.00
N GLU A 171 10.35 -2.24 -16.63
CA GLU A 171 11.12 -2.99 -15.65
C GLU A 171 10.47 -2.86 -14.28
N PRO A 172 10.04 -3.97 -13.62
CA PRO A 172 9.51 -3.90 -12.26
C PRO A 172 10.64 -3.52 -11.29
N LEU A 173 10.29 -2.79 -10.22
CA LEU A 173 11.24 -2.39 -9.18
C LEU A 173 11.09 -3.29 -7.95
N THR A 174 12.15 -4.02 -7.62
CA THR A 174 12.31 -4.63 -6.29
C THR A 174 13.15 -3.66 -5.44
N ILE A 175 12.62 -3.25 -4.30
CA ILE A 175 13.25 -2.27 -3.40
C ILE A 175 14.13 -3.01 -2.41
N HIS A 176 15.43 -2.90 -2.60
CA HIS A 176 16.46 -3.44 -1.71
C HIS A 176 17.02 -2.35 -0.79
N LYS A 177 17.04 -1.10 -1.27
CA LYS A 177 17.61 0.06 -0.60
C LYS A 177 16.57 1.12 -0.25
N VAL A 178 16.45 1.43 1.04
CA VAL A 178 15.58 2.49 1.56
C VAL A 178 16.42 3.65 2.09
N ALA A 179 16.13 4.87 1.64
CA ALA A 179 16.62 6.09 2.29
C ALA A 179 15.45 6.85 2.93
N SER A 180 15.67 7.46 4.09
CA SER A 180 14.60 8.16 4.80
C SER A 180 15.08 9.38 5.57
N GLY A 181 14.23 10.42 5.57
CA GLY A 181 14.28 11.56 6.50
C GLY A 181 13.39 11.39 7.74
N THR A 182 12.81 10.21 7.95
CA THR A 182 11.91 9.89 9.06
C THR A 182 12.00 8.43 9.49
N GLU A 183 11.35 8.05 10.59
CA GLU A 183 11.42 6.67 11.08
C GLU A 183 10.56 5.70 10.25
N VAL A 184 11.18 4.57 9.89
CA VAL A 184 10.56 3.42 9.20
C VAL A 184 11.05 2.13 9.87
N ALA A 185 10.38 1.00 9.63
CA ALA A 185 10.77 -0.29 10.20
C ALA A 185 12.00 -0.88 9.48
N LEU A 186 13.21 -0.49 9.90
CA LEU A 186 14.49 -0.94 9.31
C LEU A 186 14.70 -2.46 9.39
N GLU A 187 14.05 -3.14 10.34
CA GLU A 187 14.02 -4.60 10.41
C GLU A 187 13.44 -5.23 9.13
N MET A 188 12.48 -4.56 8.47
CA MET A 188 11.77 -5.02 7.27
C MET A 188 12.41 -4.55 5.94
N CYS A 189 13.60 -3.94 6.00
CA CYS A 189 14.37 -3.52 4.82
C CYS A 189 15.66 -4.35 4.71
N GLU A 190 16.13 -4.71 3.51
CA GLU A 190 17.44 -5.35 3.37
C GLU A 190 18.58 -4.37 3.67
N GLN A 191 18.54 -3.18 3.06
CA GLN A 191 19.48 -2.09 3.27
C GLN A 191 18.71 -0.79 3.55
N ALA A 192 19.17 0.00 4.53
CA ALA A 192 18.50 1.23 4.89
C ALA A 192 19.44 2.31 5.45
N VAL A 193 19.15 3.57 5.12
CA VAL A 193 19.80 4.76 5.69
C VAL A 193 18.74 5.78 6.13
N LEU A 194 18.72 6.10 7.42
CA LEU A 194 17.70 6.93 8.06
C LEU A 194 18.34 8.09 8.80
N TYR A 195 17.92 9.31 8.48
CA TYR A 195 18.23 10.53 9.23
C TYR A 195 16.96 10.99 9.95
N ASP A 196 17.05 11.23 11.27
CA ASP A 196 15.87 11.47 12.09
C ASP A 196 15.45 12.96 12.10
N GLU A 197 14.20 13.25 11.72
CA GLU A 197 13.64 14.62 11.72
C GLU A 197 13.33 15.18 13.12
N LEU A 198 13.16 14.31 14.14
CA LEU A 198 12.82 14.67 15.52
C LEU A 198 14.03 14.75 16.45
N VAL A 199 15.13 14.06 16.11
CA VAL A 199 16.33 13.93 16.93
C VAL A 199 17.59 14.27 16.13
N ALA A 200 18.11 15.48 16.35
CA ALA A 200 19.38 15.91 15.77
C ALA A 200 20.51 14.88 15.99
N ASN A 201 21.38 14.73 14.98
CA ASN A 201 22.54 13.84 15.02
C ASN A 201 22.24 12.32 15.15
N LYS A 202 20.96 11.88 15.05
CA LYS A 202 20.58 10.46 14.94
C LYS A 202 20.58 10.03 13.46
N LEU A 203 21.58 9.25 13.08
CA LEU A 203 21.58 8.40 11.89
C LEU A 203 21.38 6.94 12.34
N VAL A 204 20.50 6.22 11.66
CA VAL A 204 20.35 4.76 11.81
C VAL A 204 20.59 4.12 10.45
N ARG A 205 21.41 3.08 10.40
CA ARG A 205 21.81 2.40 9.15
C ARG A 205 21.71 0.89 9.30
N LYS A 206 21.24 0.22 8.26
CA LYS A 206 21.32 -1.22 8.06
C LYS A 206 22.05 -1.46 6.74
N ASP A 207 23.18 -2.14 6.81
CA ASP A 207 23.89 -2.63 5.63
C ASP A 207 23.41 -4.05 5.30
N GLU A 208 23.68 -4.51 4.08
CA GLU A 208 23.24 -5.83 3.61
C GLU A 208 23.74 -6.94 4.54
N ASN A 209 22.83 -7.83 4.98
CA ASN A 209 23.11 -8.92 5.91
C ASN A 209 23.78 -8.49 7.24
N ALA A 210 23.61 -7.22 7.66
CA ALA A 210 24.20 -6.66 8.87
C ALA A 210 23.16 -6.21 9.90
N GLU A 211 23.58 -6.15 11.17
CA GLU A 211 22.80 -5.57 12.25
C GLU A 211 22.55 -4.07 12.05
N ILE A 212 21.39 -3.60 12.51
CA ILE A 212 21.01 -2.19 12.54
C ILE A 212 21.90 -1.43 13.51
N LYS A 213 22.55 -0.35 13.05
CA LYS A 213 23.50 0.45 13.83
C LYS A 213 23.05 1.91 13.91
N LYS A 214 23.13 2.48 15.11
CA LYS A 214 23.06 3.93 15.31
C LYS A 214 24.45 4.52 15.09
N LEU A 215 24.56 5.51 14.22
CA LEU A 215 25.81 6.17 13.84
C LEU A 215 25.71 7.68 14.13
N PRO A 216 26.85 8.37 14.38
CA PRO A 216 26.86 9.82 14.45
C PRO A 216 26.70 10.42 13.04
N CYS A 217 25.92 11.49 12.93
CA CYS A 217 25.85 12.34 11.74
C CYS A 217 25.93 13.84 12.12
N PRO A 218 26.20 14.75 11.17
CA PRO A 218 26.13 16.19 11.42
C PRO A 218 24.71 16.64 11.78
N THR A 219 24.57 17.81 12.41
CA THR A 219 23.24 18.38 12.72
C THR A 219 22.55 18.90 11.46
N ASP A 220 23.33 19.41 10.50
CA ASP A 220 22.89 19.71 9.15
C ASP A 220 23.06 18.46 8.29
N THR A 221 21.97 17.76 8.01
CA THR A 221 21.99 16.50 7.25
C THR A 221 21.70 16.71 5.76
N THR A 222 21.54 17.95 5.27
CA THR A 222 21.25 18.23 3.85
C THR A 222 22.25 17.56 2.93
N LYS A 223 23.55 17.77 3.18
CA LYS A 223 24.60 17.14 2.37
C LYS A 223 24.50 15.61 2.42
N ALA A 224 24.30 15.02 3.59
CA ALA A 224 24.28 13.57 3.79
C ALA A 224 23.06 12.88 3.17
N LEU A 225 21.93 13.60 3.06
CA LEU A 225 20.73 13.15 2.34
C LEU A 225 20.89 13.32 0.82
N VAL A 226 21.55 14.38 0.33
CA VAL A 226 21.93 14.49 -1.08
C VAL A 226 22.88 13.36 -1.49
N GLU A 227 23.94 13.09 -0.70
CA GLU A 227 24.83 11.94 -0.91
C GLU A 227 24.07 10.60 -0.85
N SER A 228 22.98 10.49 -0.06
CA SER A 228 22.14 9.29 -0.09
C SER A 228 21.40 9.11 -1.43
N LEU A 229 20.91 10.19 -2.06
CA LEU A 229 20.29 10.09 -3.39
C LEU A 229 21.33 9.79 -4.47
N ASN A 230 22.46 10.50 -4.46
CA ASN A 230 23.46 10.44 -5.53
C ASN A 230 24.29 9.15 -5.49
N ASP A 231 24.78 8.75 -4.30
CA ASP A 231 25.77 7.68 -4.14
C ASP A 231 25.17 6.37 -3.64
N PHE A 232 24.25 6.42 -2.67
CA PHE A 232 23.59 5.20 -2.18
C PHE A 232 22.52 4.71 -3.15
N GLN A 233 21.87 5.63 -3.90
CA GLN A 233 20.87 5.36 -4.93
C GLN A 233 19.74 4.44 -4.42
N PRO A 234 18.86 4.97 -3.55
CA PRO A 234 17.77 4.20 -2.96
C PRO A 234 16.69 3.91 -4.00
N ASP A 235 16.06 2.75 -3.86
CA ASP A 235 14.90 2.33 -4.64
C ASP A 235 13.60 2.91 -4.03
N LEU A 236 13.63 3.22 -2.72
CA LEU A 236 12.57 3.90 -1.98
C LEU A 236 13.14 5.07 -1.17
N PHE A 237 12.56 6.26 -1.35
CA PHE A 237 12.83 7.42 -0.50
C PHE A 237 11.59 7.76 0.36
N VAL A 238 11.74 7.96 1.67
CA VAL A 238 10.63 8.23 2.60
C VAL A 238 10.83 9.54 3.35
N THR A 239 9.80 10.39 3.44
CA THR A 239 9.85 11.66 4.18
C THR A 239 8.56 11.97 4.93
N SER A 240 8.69 12.75 6.01
CA SER A 240 7.59 13.40 6.70
C SER A 240 7.99 14.80 7.16
N GLY A 241 7.15 15.44 7.98
CA GLY A 241 7.44 16.74 8.54
C GLY A 241 7.05 17.91 7.64
N HIS A 242 7.64 19.08 7.91
CA HIS A 242 7.23 20.33 7.26
C HIS A 242 7.64 20.36 5.79
N ALA A 243 6.67 20.64 4.92
CA ALA A 243 6.89 20.84 3.51
C ALA A 243 5.87 21.83 2.93
N THR A 244 6.22 22.38 1.77
CA THR A 244 5.31 23.10 0.87
C THR A 244 5.49 22.53 -0.54
N GLU A 245 4.74 23.05 -1.50
CA GLU A 245 4.91 22.76 -2.91
C GLU A 245 6.32 23.11 -3.47
N ARG A 246 7.21 23.76 -2.69
CA ARG A 246 8.54 24.22 -3.13
C ARG A 246 9.72 23.65 -2.35
N ASN A 247 9.46 23.01 -1.21
CA ASN A 247 10.52 22.51 -0.33
C ASN A 247 10.03 21.47 0.68
N TRP A 248 10.97 20.67 1.16
CA TRP A 248 10.88 19.85 2.36
C TRP A 248 11.93 20.31 3.37
N GLN A 249 11.51 20.56 4.62
CA GLN A 249 12.38 20.88 5.75
C GLN A 249 12.83 19.58 6.42
N ILE A 250 14.14 19.32 6.39
CA ILE A 250 14.70 18.02 6.76
C ILE A 250 14.62 17.73 8.28
N GLY A 251 14.80 18.75 9.11
CA GLY A 251 14.69 18.65 10.57
C GLY A 251 13.37 19.28 11.03
N PHE A 252 12.49 18.49 11.62
CA PHE A 252 11.18 18.95 12.11
C PHE A 252 11.29 19.70 13.45
N THR A 253 12.06 19.18 14.40
CA THR A 253 12.20 19.77 15.76
C THR A 253 13.44 20.66 15.93
N TYR A 254 14.36 20.66 14.95
CA TYR A 254 15.65 21.34 15.03
C TYR A 254 16.02 22.05 13.73
N ARG A 255 16.92 23.03 13.79
CA ARG A 255 17.41 23.73 12.60
C ARG A 255 18.26 22.77 11.75
N ASN A 256 17.78 22.52 10.54
CA ASN A 256 18.45 21.77 9.48
C ASN A 256 18.27 22.54 8.16
N GLY A 257 18.82 22.05 7.05
CA GLY A 257 18.54 22.58 5.72
C GLY A 257 17.30 21.98 5.07
N PHE A 258 17.22 22.10 3.75
CA PHE A 258 16.04 21.78 2.94
C PHE A 258 16.41 20.97 1.70
N PHE A 259 15.46 20.19 1.19
CA PHE A 259 15.38 19.94 -0.26
C PHE A 259 14.42 20.97 -0.85
N LYS A 260 14.74 21.49 -2.04
CA LYS A 260 13.95 22.52 -2.73
C LYS A 260 13.79 22.18 -4.21
N SER A 261 12.69 22.64 -4.79
CA SER A 261 12.38 22.48 -6.20
C SER A 261 12.34 23.82 -6.95
N SER A 262 12.75 23.80 -8.22
CA SER A 262 12.38 24.85 -9.18
C SER A 262 12.45 24.31 -10.62
N GLN A 263 11.45 24.66 -11.43
CA GLN A 263 11.34 24.28 -12.85
C GLN A 263 11.64 22.79 -13.11
N GLY A 264 11.00 21.91 -12.34
CA GLY A 264 11.19 20.46 -12.45
C GLY A 264 12.56 19.94 -12.02
N GLN A 265 13.43 20.75 -11.40
CA GLN A 265 14.71 20.32 -10.82
C GLN A 265 14.68 20.32 -9.29
N MET A 266 15.49 19.47 -8.64
CA MET A 266 15.61 19.38 -7.19
C MET A 266 17.05 19.62 -6.70
N PHE A 267 17.21 20.33 -5.59
CA PHE A 267 18.52 20.57 -4.97
C PHE A 267 18.43 20.64 -3.44
N GLY A 268 19.54 20.32 -2.77
CA GLY A 268 19.69 20.60 -1.35
C GLY A 268 20.08 22.07 -1.11
N GLU A 269 19.53 22.70 -0.08
CA GLU A 269 20.04 23.98 0.47
C GLU A 269 20.38 23.80 1.95
N ASP A 270 21.66 23.93 2.28
CA ASP A 270 22.15 23.74 3.65
C ASP A 270 21.84 24.95 4.57
N THR A 271 22.10 24.81 5.87
CA THR A 271 21.87 25.88 6.86
C THR A 271 22.73 27.14 6.66
N GLN A 272 23.72 27.10 5.75
CA GLN A 272 24.56 28.22 5.30
C GLN A 272 24.08 28.81 3.96
N ARG A 273 22.95 28.33 3.42
CA ARG A 273 22.37 28.67 2.10
C ARG A 273 23.24 28.26 0.90
N ARG A 274 24.07 27.23 1.04
CA ARG A 274 24.79 26.65 -0.10
C ARG A 274 23.87 25.66 -0.79
N ARG A 275 23.72 25.83 -2.11
CA ARG A 275 23.07 24.86 -2.99
C ARG A 275 23.98 23.64 -3.18
N ILE A 276 23.39 22.45 -3.14
CA ILE A 276 24.04 21.16 -3.35
C ILE A 276 23.20 20.42 -4.40
N GLU A 277 23.78 20.11 -5.55
CA GLU A 277 23.07 19.46 -6.65
C GLU A 277 22.74 17.99 -6.33
N ILE A 278 21.58 17.54 -6.81
CA ILE A 278 21.13 16.16 -6.74
C ILE A 278 21.25 15.58 -8.16
N ASP A 279 21.83 14.39 -8.28
CA ASP A 279 21.90 13.63 -9.52
C ASP A 279 21.61 12.17 -9.21
N SER A 280 20.38 11.74 -9.47
CA SER A 280 19.80 10.51 -8.92
C SER A 280 18.85 9.87 -9.94
N GLN A 281 19.42 9.40 -11.05
CA GLN A 281 18.67 8.91 -12.22
C GLN A 281 18.11 7.48 -12.07
N ASN A 282 18.46 6.73 -11.01
CA ASN A 282 17.95 5.37 -10.83
C ASN A 282 16.41 5.37 -10.67
N PRO A 283 15.66 4.42 -11.27
CA PRO A 283 14.24 4.28 -11.01
C PRO A 283 13.98 4.07 -9.51
N LYS A 284 13.03 4.81 -8.95
CA LYS A 284 12.66 4.71 -7.53
C LYS A 284 11.19 5.06 -7.29
N VAL A 285 10.72 4.79 -6.08
CA VAL A 285 9.45 5.29 -5.55
C VAL A 285 9.67 6.29 -4.42
N TYR A 286 8.74 7.22 -4.25
CA TYR A 286 8.81 8.27 -3.23
C TYR A 286 7.57 8.29 -2.33
N LEU A 287 7.81 8.28 -1.02
CA LEU A 287 6.80 8.20 0.03
C LEU A 287 6.88 9.40 0.99
N PRO A 288 6.30 10.55 0.61
CA PRO A 288 6.13 11.71 1.49
C PRO A 288 4.93 11.54 2.45
N ILE A 289 4.92 10.40 3.14
CA ILE A 289 3.84 9.85 3.96
C ILE A 289 3.33 10.77 5.07
N GLY A 290 4.15 11.72 5.53
CA GLY A 290 3.76 12.71 6.54
C GLY A 290 3.96 14.16 6.13
N ASN A 291 4.18 14.46 4.84
CA ASN A 291 4.41 15.83 4.38
C ASN A 291 3.13 16.53 3.93
N CYS A 292 2.96 17.78 4.37
CA CYS A 292 2.01 18.71 3.78
C CYS A 292 2.33 18.97 2.30
N LEU A 293 1.31 19.07 1.45
CA LEU A 293 1.38 19.66 0.10
C LEU A 293 2.37 18.98 -0.89
N MET A 294 3.03 17.88 -0.52
CA MET A 294 4.00 17.22 -1.41
C MET A 294 3.36 16.59 -2.66
N GLY A 295 2.07 16.24 -2.57
CA GLY A 295 1.26 15.86 -3.72
C GLY A 295 0.47 17.02 -4.35
N HIS A 296 0.67 18.26 -3.91
CA HIS A 296 -0.03 19.41 -4.47
C HIS A 296 0.75 20.00 -5.64
N ILE A 297 0.22 19.82 -6.85
CA ILE A 297 0.73 20.45 -8.07
C ILE A 297 -0.02 21.76 -8.32
N ASP A 298 0.67 22.88 -8.09
CA ASP A 298 0.16 24.25 -8.29
C ASP A 298 0.92 25.03 -9.38
N GLY A 299 2.00 24.46 -9.92
CA GLY A 299 2.88 25.08 -10.91
C GLY A 299 4.14 24.26 -11.21
N PRO A 300 5.01 24.72 -12.12
CA PRO A 300 6.19 23.98 -12.60
C PRO A 300 7.28 23.78 -11.54
N ASP A 301 7.27 24.59 -10.49
CA ASP A 301 8.18 24.47 -9.34
C ASP A 301 7.66 23.46 -8.29
N ALA A 302 6.55 22.74 -8.52
CA ALA A 302 6.00 21.78 -7.57
C ALA A 302 6.99 20.63 -7.26
N MET A 303 7.23 20.33 -5.98
CA MET A 303 8.15 19.26 -5.55
C MET A 303 7.85 17.90 -6.20
N ALA A 304 6.57 17.52 -6.36
CA ALA A 304 6.18 16.29 -7.07
C ALA A 304 6.75 16.22 -8.49
N LEU A 305 6.73 17.33 -9.23
CA LEU A 305 7.29 17.40 -10.58
C LEU A 305 8.81 17.26 -10.57
N ALA A 306 9.49 17.89 -9.61
CA ALA A 306 10.93 17.76 -9.47
C ALA A 306 11.37 16.32 -9.14
N TRP A 307 10.67 15.64 -8.23
CA TRP A 307 10.91 14.22 -7.92
C TRP A 307 10.73 13.31 -9.14
N MET A 308 9.66 13.51 -9.92
CA MET A 308 9.39 12.73 -11.14
C MET A 308 10.34 13.04 -12.31
N ASN A 309 10.84 14.27 -12.41
CA ASN A 309 11.63 14.74 -13.55
C ASN A 309 13.15 14.61 -13.36
N ASP A 310 13.67 14.96 -12.18
CA ASP A 310 15.11 15.11 -11.93
C ASP A 310 15.70 13.97 -11.06
N VAL A 311 14.84 13.30 -10.30
CA VAL A 311 15.24 12.35 -9.23
C VAL A 311 14.76 10.91 -9.51
N GLY A 312 14.31 10.63 -10.72
CA GLY A 312 14.02 9.27 -11.21
C GLY A 312 12.78 8.60 -10.61
N VAL A 313 11.88 9.34 -9.94
CA VAL A 313 10.66 8.77 -9.35
C VAL A 313 9.68 8.31 -10.42
N LYS A 314 9.17 7.08 -10.27
CA LYS A 314 8.23 6.43 -11.21
C LYS A 314 6.83 6.25 -10.65
N GLN A 315 6.72 6.12 -9.33
CA GLN A 315 5.47 6.25 -8.57
C GLN A 315 5.71 7.04 -7.29
N MET A 316 4.75 7.87 -6.89
CA MET A 316 4.72 8.49 -5.58
C MET A 316 3.30 8.71 -5.09
N ILE A 317 3.14 8.82 -3.77
CA ILE A 317 1.92 9.36 -3.16
C ILE A 317 2.16 10.79 -2.67
N GLY A 318 1.12 11.51 -2.24
CA GLY A 318 1.33 12.72 -1.44
C GLY A 318 0.05 13.49 -1.13
N TYR A 319 0.03 14.18 0.01
CA TYR A 319 -1.08 15.05 0.36
C TYR A 319 -1.15 16.27 -0.56
N THR A 320 -2.34 16.53 -1.10
CA THR A 320 -2.66 17.72 -1.90
C THR A 320 -3.03 18.95 -1.06
N VAL A 321 -3.01 18.80 0.26
CA VAL A 321 -3.41 19.79 1.28
C VAL A 321 -2.40 19.81 2.44
N PRO A 322 -2.42 20.82 3.33
CA PRO A 322 -1.74 20.73 4.61
C PRO A 322 -2.43 19.66 5.47
N THR A 323 -1.66 18.72 6.05
CA THR A 323 -2.18 17.59 6.82
C THR A 323 -1.69 17.59 8.27
N TRP A 324 -2.50 17.00 9.15
CA TRP A 324 -2.16 16.75 10.56
C TRP A 324 -2.81 15.46 11.10
N PHE A 325 -3.57 14.73 10.28
CA PHE A 325 -4.25 13.48 10.67
C PHE A 325 -3.47 12.26 10.21
N GLY A 326 -3.07 12.21 8.94
CA GLY A 326 -1.97 11.37 8.46
C GLY A 326 -2.31 9.91 8.13
N TYR A 327 -3.53 9.43 8.36
CA TYR A 327 -3.93 8.05 8.10
C TYR A 327 -3.61 7.59 6.66
N GLY A 328 -3.99 8.39 5.66
CA GLY A 328 -3.89 8.07 4.24
C GLY A 328 -2.46 7.97 3.71
N GLY A 329 -1.51 8.68 4.33
CA GLY A 329 -0.08 8.59 4.02
C GLY A 329 0.65 7.60 4.93
N TRP A 330 0.68 7.84 6.24
CA TRP A 330 1.45 7.04 7.20
C TRP A 330 1.05 5.55 7.20
N GLY A 331 -0.24 5.24 7.02
CA GLY A 331 -0.72 3.85 6.96
C GLY A 331 -0.25 3.07 5.73
N VAL A 332 0.29 3.73 4.70
CA VAL A 332 0.92 3.03 3.55
C VAL A 332 2.19 2.30 3.99
N LEU A 333 2.89 2.75 5.05
CA LEU A 333 4.03 2.00 5.60
C LEU A 333 3.62 0.66 6.22
N ASP A 334 2.45 0.61 6.88
CA ASP A 334 1.90 -0.60 7.53
C ASP A 334 1.67 -1.75 6.53
N TYR A 335 1.41 -1.42 5.26
CA TYR A 335 1.27 -2.38 4.17
C TYR A 335 2.53 -2.51 3.33
N PHE A 336 3.15 -1.41 2.91
CA PHE A 336 4.22 -1.45 1.92
C PHE A 336 5.56 -1.91 2.50
N VAL A 337 5.97 -1.33 3.63
CA VAL A 337 7.25 -1.62 4.28
C VAL A 337 7.11 -2.76 5.30
N GLU A 338 5.99 -2.81 6.03
CA GLU A 338 5.78 -3.77 7.12
C GLU A 338 5.17 -5.12 6.68
N GLN A 339 4.87 -5.27 5.38
CA GLN A 339 4.59 -6.57 4.73
C GLN A 339 5.52 -6.75 3.51
N PRO A 340 6.84 -6.83 3.72
CA PRO A 340 7.85 -6.76 2.66
C PRO A 340 7.61 -7.83 1.58
N GLY A 341 7.52 -7.42 0.31
CA GLY A 341 7.18 -8.24 -0.86
C GLY A 341 5.68 -8.46 -1.11
N ARG A 342 4.82 -8.37 -0.08
CA ARG A 342 3.39 -8.74 -0.17
C ARG A 342 2.60 -7.89 -1.16
N TYR A 343 2.84 -6.58 -1.20
CA TYR A 343 2.08 -5.63 -2.03
C TYR A 343 2.98 -4.84 -2.98
N THR A 344 2.44 -4.48 -4.16
CA THR A 344 2.96 -3.30 -4.89
C THR A 344 2.69 -2.01 -4.10
N LEU A 345 3.35 -0.91 -4.46
CA LEU A 345 3.02 0.39 -3.89
C LEU A 345 1.56 0.77 -4.17
N THR A 346 1.05 0.48 -5.37
CA THR A 346 -0.37 0.64 -5.71
C THR A 346 -1.25 -0.16 -4.76
N GLU A 347 -1.03 -1.47 -4.64
CA GLU A 347 -1.78 -2.37 -3.77
C GLU A 347 -1.72 -1.95 -2.29
N ALA A 348 -0.59 -1.45 -1.80
CA ALA A 348 -0.42 -0.98 -0.43
C ALA A 348 -1.14 0.36 -0.17
N PHE A 349 -1.12 1.28 -1.14
CA PHE A 349 -1.90 2.52 -1.08
C PHE A 349 -3.40 2.22 -1.00
N PHE A 350 -3.90 1.33 -1.87
CA PHE A 350 -5.31 0.96 -1.85
C PHE A 350 -5.69 0.11 -0.64
N ALA A 351 -4.81 -0.73 -0.09
CA ALA A 351 -5.10 -1.49 1.12
C ALA A 351 -5.28 -0.56 2.33
N ASN A 352 -4.44 0.49 2.42
CA ASN A 352 -4.63 1.56 3.40
C ASN A 352 -5.92 2.36 3.16
N HIS A 353 -6.31 2.55 1.90
CA HIS A 353 -7.54 3.27 1.57
C HIS A 353 -8.81 2.46 1.87
N GLN A 354 -8.87 1.16 1.55
CA GLN A 354 -9.99 0.30 1.97
C GLN A 354 -10.07 0.22 3.50
N ALA A 355 -8.94 0.21 4.22
CA ALA A 355 -8.91 0.28 5.67
C ALA A 355 -9.46 1.62 6.23
N LEU A 356 -9.18 2.75 5.55
CA LEU A 356 -9.76 4.05 5.89
C LEU A 356 -11.28 4.04 5.72
N LEU A 357 -11.77 3.53 4.59
CA LEU A 357 -13.20 3.46 4.27
C LEU A 357 -13.93 2.51 5.22
N HIS A 358 -13.38 1.33 5.47
CA HIS A 358 -13.89 0.39 6.48
C HIS A 358 -14.00 1.03 7.87
N ALA A 359 -13.01 1.83 8.26
CA ALA A 359 -13.04 2.55 9.54
C ALA A 359 -14.12 3.64 9.59
N LEU A 360 -14.41 4.32 8.47
CA LEU A 360 -15.54 5.26 8.37
C LEU A 360 -16.88 4.51 8.54
N GLU A 361 -17.13 3.46 7.76
CA GLU A 361 -18.43 2.78 7.77
C GLU A 361 -18.70 2.02 9.08
N THR A 362 -17.66 1.46 9.71
CA THR A 362 -17.75 0.87 11.06
C THR A 362 -17.72 1.90 12.20
N GLN A 363 -17.59 3.20 11.89
CA GLN A 363 -17.46 4.30 12.83
C GLN A 363 -16.32 4.11 13.86
N SER A 364 -15.24 3.44 13.45
CA SER A 364 -14.07 3.14 14.29
C SER A 364 -12.92 4.14 14.08
N GLY A 365 -12.14 4.43 15.12
CA GLY A 365 -11.01 5.37 15.04
C GLY A 365 -11.42 6.86 14.94
N ASP A 366 -10.48 7.71 14.50
CA ASP A 366 -10.70 9.16 14.38
C ASP A 366 -11.50 9.50 13.10
N GLN A 367 -12.82 9.45 13.22
CA GLN A 367 -13.76 9.76 12.15
C GLN A 367 -13.52 11.11 11.46
N ARG A 368 -13.02 12.12 12.19
CA ARG A 368 -12.71 13.43 11.62
C ARG A 368 -11.45 13.37 10.76
N GLY A 369 -10.43 12.65 11.22
CA GLY A 369 -9.19 12.44 10.47
C GLY A 369 -9.37 11.56 9.24
N LEU A 370 -10.09 10.44 9.39
CA LEU A 370 -10.46 9.56 8.29
C LEU A 370 -11.23 10.31 7.20
N SER A 371 -12.26 11.09 7.58
CA SER A 371 -13.07 11.88 6.63
C SER A 371 -12.26 12.96 5.91
N PHE A 372 -11.23 13.52 6.57
CA PHE A 372 -10.34 14.51 5.97
C PHE A 372 -9.35 13.88 4.99
N ASP A 373 -8.78 12.73 5.34
CA ASP A 373 -7.76 12.05 4.52
C ASP A 373 -8.34 11.35 3.28
N ARG A 374 -9.64 10.99 3.31
CA ARG A 374 -10.32 10.16 2.29
C ARG A 374 -10.13 10.62 0.83
N ASP A 375 -10.12 11.93 0.56
CA ASP A 375 -10.19 12.45 -0.82
C ASP A 375 -8.95 13.31 -1.20
N VAL A 376 -7.88 13.31 -0.38
CA VAL A 376 -6.82 14.33 -0.47
C VAL A 376 -5.40 13.82 -0.75
N VAL A 377 -5.17 12.50 -0.72
CA VAL A 377 -3.86 11.91 -1.06
C VAL A 377 -3.85 11.52 -2.54
N ALA A 378 -2.94 12.11 -3.31
CA ALA A 378 -2.72 11.73 -4.70
C ALA A 378 -1.88 10.44 -4.79
N PHE A 379 -2.12 9.67 -5.85
CA PHE A 379 -1.21 8.63 -6.35
C PHE A 379 -0.78 9.03 -7.76
N TYR A 380 0.52 9.23 -7.97
CA TYR A 380 1.11 9.61 -9.25
C TYR A 380 1.91 8.45 -9.84
N GLY A 381 1.75 8.22 -11.15
CA GLY A 381 2.41 7.14 -11.90
C GLY A 381 1.42 6.16 -12.54
N ASP A 382 1.97 5.19 -13.28
CA ASP A 382 1.20 4.07 -13.85
C ASP A 382 0.78 3.09 -12.73
N PRO A 383 -0.53 2.89 -12.46
CA PRO A 383 -0.97 2.06 -11.34
C PRO A 383 -0.64 0.56 -11.51
N LYS A 384 -0.42 0.08 -12.74
CA LYS A 384 -0.09 -1.33 -13.01
C LYS A 384 1.43 -1.59 -13.07
N TRP A 385 2.26 -0.55 -12.94
CA TRP A 385 3.71 -0.74 -12.78
C TRP A 385 4.02 -1.30 -11.38
N SER A 386 4.82 -2.38 -11.33
CA SER A 386 5.08 -3.12 -10.10
C SER A 386 6.36 -2.63 -9.41
N ALA A 387 6.20 -1.78 -8.40
CA ALA A 387 7.22 -1.54 -7.37
C ALA A 387 6.85 -2.28 -6.08
N ARG A 388 7.72 -3.17 -5.59
CA ARG A 388 7.53 -3.98 -4.37
C ARG A 388 8.78 -3.90 -3.48
N MET A 389 8.62 -3.96 -2.16
CA MET A 389 9.73 -4.26 -1.26
C MET A 389 10.36 -5.62 -1.61
N ALA A 390 11.66 -5.79 -1.38
CA ALA A 390 12.29 -7.10 -1.40
C ALA A 390 11.55 -8.07 -0.45
N GLU A 391 11.47 -9.34 -0.83
CA GLU A 391 10.76 -10.36 -0.05
C GLU A 391 11.55 -10.65 1.24
N MET A 392 10.92 -10.40 2.38
CA MET A 392 11.47 -10.71 3.70
C MET A 392 10.41 -11.39 4.58
N GLU A 393 10.85 -11.88 5.74
CA GLU A 393 9.98 -12.47 6.76
C GLU A 393 8.87 -11.50 7.19
N LYS A 394 7.62 -12.00 7.20
CA LYS A 394 6.43 -11.26 7.59
C LYS A 394 5.92 -11.80 8.92
N ARG A 395 5.33 -10.92 9.74
CA ARG A 395 4.79 -11.29 11.07
C ARG A 395 3.63 -12.29 11.02
N TYR A 396 2.95 -12.38 9.88
CA TYR A 396 1.96 -13.41 9.55
C TYR A 396 2.07 -13.73 8.06
N GLU A 397 1.59 -14.90 7.63
CA GLU A 397 1.25 -15.17 6.24
C GLU A 397 -0.24 -15.06 5.94
N GLN A 398 -0.57 -14.87 4.67
CA GLN A 398 -1.93 -14.93 4.18
C GLN A 398 -1.99 -15.69 2.85
N SER A 399 -3.00 -16.53 2.68
CA SER A 399 -3.21 -17.32 1.46
C SER A 399 -4.69 -17.42 1.13
N LEU A 400 -5.00 -17.42 -0.16
CA LEU A 400 -6.33 -17.68 -0.69
C LEU A 400 -6.25 -18.91 -1.61
N THR A 401 -7.13 -19.87 -1.40
CA THR A 401 -7.29 -21.02 -2.30
C THR A 401 -8.73 -21.08 -2.80
N TYR A 402 -8.92 -21.52 -4.05
CA TYR A 402 -10.23 -21.69 -4.66
C TYR A 402 -10.39 -23.14 -5.13
N LYS A 403 -11.52 -23.76 -4.79
CA LYS A 403 -11.88 -25.11 -5.20
C LYS A 403 -13.39 -25.29 -5.27
N ASP A 404 -13.89 -25.81 -6.39
CA ASP A 404 -15.30 -26.23 -6.56
C ASP A 404 -16.34 -25.16 -6.16
N GLY A 405 -16.08 -23.88 -6.47
CA GLY A 405 -16.96 -22.76 -6.12
C GLY A 405 -16.75 -22.19 -4.71
N VAL A 406 -15.79 -22.70 -3.95
CA VAL A 406 -15.49 -22.30 -2.57
C VAL A 406 -14.09 -21.68 -2.48
N TYR A 407 -14.04 -20.49 -1.92
CA TYR A 407 -12.81 -19.81 -1.51
C TYR A 407 -12.50 -20.13 -0.04
N THR A 408 -11.21 -20.31 0.26
CA THR A 408 -10.69 -20.44 1.62
C THR A 408 -9.53 -19.46 1.78
N PHE A 409 -9.76 -18.41 2.55
CA PHE A 409 -8.75 -17.46 2.98
C PHE A 409 -8.22 -17.88 4.35
N ARG A 410 -6.90 -17.94 4.51
CA ARG A 410 -6.22 -18.32 5.75
C ARG A 410 -5.15 -17.29 6.07
N VAL A 411 -5.18 -16.80 7.30
CA VAL A 411 -4.07 -16.06 7.92
C VAL A 411 -3.31 -17.03 8.83
N SER A 412 -1.99 -16.93 8.88
CA SER A 412 -1.15 -17.79 9.73
C SER A 412 -0.13 -16.95 10.48
N PRO A 413 -0.20 -16.86 11.83
CA PRO A 413 0.75 -16.08 12.61
C PRO A 413 2.16 -16.72 12.53
N ASN A 414 3.19 -15.90 12.33
CA ASN A 414 4.58 -16.35 12.24
C ASN A 414 5.43 -15.91 13.46
N HIS A 415 4.97 -14.90 14.21
CA HIS A 415 5.71 -14.24 15.31
C HIS A 415 5.00 -14.39 16.67
N GLY A 416 4.25 -15.49 16.84
CA GLY A 416 3.46 -15.77 18.06
C GLY A 416 2.60 -14.59 18.50
N ALA A 417 2.63 -14.25 19.79
CA ALA A 417 1.93 -13.10 20.38
C ALA A 417 2.19 -11.72 19.71
N ASP A 418 3.28 -11.58 18.96
CA ASP A 418 3.65 -10.34 18.26
C ASP A 418 3.16 -10.28 16.79
N SER A 419 2.52 -11.35 16.28
CA SER A 419 2.15 -11.52 14.86
C SER A 419 1.23 -10.43 14.30
N PHE A 420 0.27 -9.94 15.10
CA PHE A 420 -0.71 -8.92 14.68
C PHE A 420 -0.43 -7.52 15.26
N ARG A 421 0.65 -7.37 16.02
CA ARG A 421 1.09 -6.08 16.55
C ARG A 421 1.76 -5.25 15.44
N PRO A 422 1.65 -3.91 15.46
CA PRO A 422 2.39 -3.05 14.54
C PRO A 422 3.91 -3.31 14.65
N VAL A 423 4.64 -3.22 13.54
CA VAL A 423 6.12 -3.31 13.60
C VAL A 423 6.67 -1.99 14.13
N ASN A 424 6.24 -0.87 13.54
CA ASN A 424 6.58 0.48 13.98
C ASN A 424 5.29 1.32 14.18
N VAL A 425 5.29 2.18 15.22
CA VAL A 425 4.16 3.07 15.56
C VAL A 425 4.50 4.56 15.45
N ASN A 426 5.71 4.91 15.00
CA ASN A 426 6.09 6.29 14.71
C ASN A 426 5.36 6.80 13.47
N GLY A 427 4.61 7.88 13.66
CA GLY A 427 3.73 8.47 12.67
C GLY A 427 2.33 8.72 13.18
N ALA A 428 1.56 9.52 12.46
CA ALA A 428 0.17 9.79 12.84
C ALA A 428 -0.73 8.62 12.41
N GLN A 429 -1.58 8.15 13.32
CA GLN A 429 -2.56 7.06 13.09
C GLN A 429 -1.97 5.76 12.50
N ARG A 430 -0.73 5.41 12.87
CA ARG A 430 -0.02 4.19 12.45
C ARG A 430 -0.55 2.91 13.09
N GLY A 431 -0.34 1.79 12.40
CA GLY A 431 -0.48 0.44 12.92
C GLY A 431 -1.92 -0.06 12.97
N TRP A 432 -2.06 -1.32 13.40
CA TRP A 432 -3.33 -2.02 13.63
C TRP A 432 -4.29 -2.04 12.43
N ARG A 433 -3.76 -1.88 11.23
CA ARG A 433 -4.51 -1.98 9.98
C ARG A 433 -5.11 -3.38 9.84
N PRO A 434 -6.33 -3.50 9.27
CA PRO A 434 -6.91 -4.79 8.94
C PRO A 434 -6.07 -5.50 7.87
N ILE A 435 -6.19 -6.81 7.83
CA ILE A 435 -5.50 -7.65 6.85
C ILE A 435 -6.29 -7.60 5.55
N VAL A 436 -5.67 -7.18 4.45
CA VAL A 436 -6.32 -7.01 3.14
C VAL A 436 -5.76 -8.02 2.15
N HIS A 437 -6.64 -8.68 1.40
CA HIS A 437 -6.26 -9.62 0.36
C HIS A 437 -6.99 -9.29 -0.94
N TRP A 438 -6.25 -8.98 -1.99
CA TRP A 438 -6.78 -8.73 -3.32
C TRP A 438 -7.16 -10.05 -3.99
N LEU A 439 -8.40 -10.17 -4.44
CA LEU A 439 -8.90 -11.36 -5.13
C LEU A 439 -8.27 -11.45 -6.54
N PRO A 440 -8.07 -12.66 -7.10
CA PRO A 440 -7.49 -12.81 -8.44
C PRO A 440 -8.43 -12.31 -9.56
N GLU A 441 -9.74 -12.39 -9.34
CA GLU A 441 -10.80 -11.94 -10.24
C GLU A 441 -11.94 -11.28 -9.43
N ARG A 442 -12.84 -10.56 -10.11
CA ARG A 442 -14.03 -9.99 -9.46
C ARG A 442 -15.06 -11.07 -9.17
N ILE A 443 -15.72 -10.98 -8.03
CA ILE A 443 -16.73 -11.94 -7.56
C ILE A 443 -18.06 -11.25 -7.21
N LYS A 444 -19.11 -12.06 -7.06
CA LYS A 444 -20.46 -11.67 -6.63
C LYS A 444 -21.15 -12.84 -5.91
N ASP A 445 -22.35 -12.62 -5.40
CA ASP A 445 -23.18 -13.63 -4.73
C ASP A 445 -22.45 -14.33 -3.56
N VAL A 446 -21.80 -13.54 -2.71
CA VAL A 446 -20.95 -14.04 -1.61
C VAL A 446 -21.78 -14.67 -0.49
N GLU A 447 -21.45 -15.92 -0.13
CA GLU A 447 -22.02 -16.65 1.02
C GLU A 447 -20.89 -17.09 1.96
N ILE A 448 -20.77 -16.49 3.14
CA ILE A 448 -19.80 -16.90 4.17
C ILE A 448 -20.26 -18.22 4.82
N ILE A 449 -19.38 -19.20 4.84
CA ILE A 449 -19.59 -20.56 5.40
C ILE A 449 -18.91 -20.71 6.76
N GLN A 450 -17.73 -20.11 6.96
CA GLN A 450 -16.92 -20.17 8.18
C GLN A 450 -16.15 -18.86 8.37
N GLY A 451 -15.87 -18.48 9.62
CA GLY A 451 -15.06 -17.30 9.95
C GLY A 451 -15.86 -16.00 10.08
N ALA A 452 -17.19 -16.07 10.19
CA ALA A 452 -18.06 -14.92 10.38
C ALA A 452 -17.80 -14.22 11.74
N GLU A 453 -17.32 -14.96 12.73
CA GLU A 453 -16.86 -14.49 14.03
C GLU A 453 -15.70 -13.48 13.94
N PHE A 454 -14.87 -13.56 12.88
CA PHE A 454 -13.81 -12.60 12.60
C PHE A 454 -14.30 -11.32 11.90
N GLN A 455 -15.61 -11.23 11.60
CA GLN A 455 -16.25 -10.10 10.93
C GLN A 455 -15.59 -9.68 9.59
N PRO A 456 -15.28 -10.62 8.68
CA PRO A 456 -14.67 -10.29 7.40
C PRO A 456 -15.62 -9.46 6.53
N VAL A 457 -15.04 -8.48 5.83
CA VAL A 457 -15.66 -7.85 4.66
C VAL A 457 -15.15 -8.59 3.43
N ILE A 458 -16.07 -8.96 2.54
CA ILE A 458 -15.75 -9.56 1.24
C ILE A 458 -16.50 -8.73 0.20
N ALA A 459 -15.75 -7.88 -0.50
CA ALA A 459 -16.23 -7.05 -1.59
C ALA A 459 -16.06 -7.78 -2.93
N ASP A 460 -16.22 -7.07 -4.05
CA ASP A 460 -16.11 -7.68 -5.37
C ASP A 460 -14.67 -8.04 -5.77
N ASP A 461 -13.65 -7.27 -5.38
CA ASP A 461 -12.23 -7.51 -5.73
C ASP A 461 -11.26 -7.67 -4.54
N PHE A 462 -11.75 -7.60 -3.30
CA PHE A 462 -10.93 -7.80 -2.10
C PHE A 462 -11.68 -8.45 -0.93
N LEU A 463 -10.89 -9.06 -0.05
CA LEU A 463 -11.28 -9.47 1.30
C LEU A 463 -10.52 -8.61 2.31
N LEU A 464 -11.21 -8.15 3.36
CA LEU A 464 -10.64 -7.44 4.48
C LEU A 464 -11.04 -8.13 5.79
N LEU A 465 -10.05 -8.54 6.57
CA LEU A 465 -10.22 -9.11 7.90
C LEU A 465 -9.81 -8.06 8.95
N PRO A 466 -10.72 -7.64 9.85
CA PRO A 466 -10.36 -6.81 11.00
C PRO A 466 -9.13 -7.34 11.73
N ASN A 467 -8.20 -6.45 12.10
CA ASN A 467 -6.95 -6.86 12.76
C ASN A 467 -7.28 -7.56 14.09
N PRO A 468 -6.84 -8.82 14.32
CA PRO A 468 -7.19 -9.59 15.53
C PRO A 468 -6.74 -8.95 16.85
N ARG A 469 -5.77 -8.00 16.81
CA ARG A 469 -5.09 -7.34 17.93
C ARG A 469 -4.23 -8.24 18.79
N GLU A 470 -4.77 -9.39 19.19
CA GLU A 470 -4.11 -10.43 19.96
C GLU A 470 -3.99 -11.69 19.10
N CYS A 471 -2.87 -12.38 19.21
CA CYS A 471 -2.65 -13.66 18.55
C CYS A 471 -2.92 -14.78 19.54
N ASP A 472 -3.87 -15.63 19.21
CA ASP A 472 -4.06 -16.94 19.82
C ASP A 472 -3.48 -17.98 18.85
N GLU A 473 -2.42 -18.68 19.29
CA GLU A 473 -1.72 -19.66 18.46
C GLU A 473 -2.54 -20.95 18.23
N ASP A 474 -3.58 -21.20 19.05
CA ASP A 474 -4.52 -22.31 18.89
C ASP A 474 -5.71 -21.96 17.96
N THR A 475 -5.88 -20.69 17.57
CA THR A 475 -6.96 -20.23 16.69
C THR A 475 -6.60 -20.37 15.20
N ASP A 476 -7.44 -21.09 14.44
CA ASP A 476 -7.33 -21.18 12.99
C ASP A 476 -8.02 -19.99 12.31
N TYR A 477 -7.25 -18.93 12.02
CA TYR A 477 -7.74 -17.68 11.40
C TYR A 477 -8.14 -17.89 9.92
N VAL A 478 -9.31 -18.48 9.71
CA VAL A 478 -9.80 -18.93 8.41
C VAL A 478 -11.20 -18.37 8.10
N VAL A 479 -11.35 -17.83 6.90
CA VAL A 479 -12.63 -17.44 6.32
C VAL A 479 -12.91 -18.31 5.10
N VAL A 480 -14.02 -19.03 5.11
CA VAL A 480 -14.48 -19.86 3.98
C VAL A 480 -15.76 -19.25 3.43
N PHE A 481 -15.83 -19.06 2.12
CA PHE A 481 -17.00 -18.49 1.45
C PHE A 481 -17.21 -19.07 0.06
N LYS A 482 -18.45 -19.13 -0.42
CA LYS A 482 -18.71 -19.25 -1.86
C LYS A 482 -18.84 -17.86 -2.46
N ALA A 483 -18.52 -17.78 -3.74
CA ALA A 483 -18.90 -16.66 -4.61
C ALA A 483 -18.88 -17.14 -6.06
N THR A 484 -19.52 -16.40 -6.96
CA THR A 484 -19.39 -16.63 -8.40
C THR A 484 -18.49 -15.57 -9.03
N PRO A 485 -17.65 -15.90 -10.02
CA PRO A 485 -16.95 -14.89 -10.82
C PRO A 485 -17.96 -13.94 -11.50
N ARG A 486 -17.60 -12.65 -11.57
CA ARG A 486 -18.50 -11.57 -12.02
C ARG A 486 -18.79 -11.60 -13.52
#